data_AF-A0A840SZB4-F1
#
_entry.id   AF-A0A840SZB4-F1
#
_cell.length_a   1.000
_cell.length_b   1.000
_cell.length_c   1.000
_cell.angle_alpha   90.00
_cell.angle_beta   90.00
_cell.angle_gamma   90.00
#
_symmetry.space_group_name_H-M   'P 1'
#
loop_
_entity.id
_entity.type
_entity.pdbx_description
1 polymer ?
#
loop_
_entity_poly.entity_id
_entity_poly.type
_entity_poly.pdbx_seq_one_letter_code
_entity_poly.pdbx_strand_id
1 'polypeptide(L)'
;MTVYTSQNTYTFELRAVPIPAGSSTLSYRIGFRYPDRERARVASRQVEQARPRDPNYYVAGAATKFRPVAVYDDGRRTTFEFSRDAPRPAIFRVDEQGRESIINVRETETGAVVMGTSDRWTLRIGDEELCVAHERVIKTVPGGRRAKALRSGYLVATSQPASAIPGLPK
;
A
#
# COMPACT_ATOMS: atom_id res chain seq x y z
N MET A 1 -36.86 0.63 22.69
CA MET A 1 -36.73 0.17 21.28
C MET A 1 -35.45 -0.65 21.15
N THR A 2 -35.48 -1.80 20.48
CA THR A 2 -34.27 -2.64 20.30
C THR A 2 -34.01 -2.85 18.81
N VAL A 3 -32.75 -2.73 18.40
CA VAL A 3 -32.30 -2.91 17.02
C VAL A 3 -31.23 -3.98 16.98
N TYR A 4 -31.45 -5.01 16.17
CA TYR A 4 -30.49 -6.06 15.91
C TYR A 4 -29.79 -5.81 14.58
N THR A 5 -28.47 -6.01 14.56
CA THR A 5 -27.67 -6.00 13.33
C THR A 5 -26.84 -7.28 13.27
N SER A 6 -26.15 -7.51 12.14
CA SER A 6 -25.27 -8.66 11.99
C SER A 6 -24.08 -8.67 12.96
N GLN A 7 -23.79 -7.55 13.62
CA GLN A 7 -22.57 -7.39 14.42
C GLN A 7 -22.78 -6.82 15.83
N ASN A 8 -23.88 -6.12 16.08
CA ASN A 8 -24.18 -5.49 17.36
C ASN A 8 -25.69 -5.53 17.62
N THR A 9 -26.06 -5.53 18.90
CA THR A 9 -27.42 -5.33 19.38
C THR A 9 -27.49 -4.03 20.15
N TYR A 10 -28.45 -3.17 19.84
CA TYR A 10 -28.65 -1.89 20.51
C TYR A 10 -30.01 -1.87 21.19
N THR A 11 -30.04 -1.50 22.45
CA THR A 11 -31.27 -1.23 23.19
C THR A 11 -31.31 0.25 23.53
N PHE A 12 -32.31 0.94 22.99
CA PHE A 12 -32.55 2.36 23.19
C PHE A 12 -33.72 2.55 24.15
N GLU A 13 -33.47 3.28 25.23
CA GLU A 13 -34.53 3.93 25.98
C GLU A 13 -34.89 5.24 25.28
N LEU A 14 -36.13 5.37 24.84
CA LEU A 14 -36.61 6.55 24.15
C LEU A 14 -37.45 7.39 25.11
N ARG A 15 -37.14 8.68 25.22
CA ARG A 15 -37.90 9.63 26.03
C ARG A 15 -38.34 10.80 25.16
N ALA A 16 -39.63 11.10 25.19
CA ALA A 16 -40.15 12.32 24.59
C ALA A 16 -39.94 13.47 25.58
N VAL A 17 -39.25 14.52 25.14
CA VAL A 17 -39.03 15.73 25.92
C VAL A 17 -39.50 16.91 25.06
N PRO A 18 -40.39 17.79 25.57
CA PRO A 18 -40.79 18.98 24.83
C PRO A 18 -39.61 19.97 24.78
N ILE A 19 -38.96 20.05 23.62
CA ILE A 19 -37.80 20.92 23.40
C ILE A 19 -38.08 21.81 22.18
N PRO A 20 -37.85 23.14 22.24
CA PRO A 20 -38.00 24.02 21.10
C PRO A 20 -37.14 23.59 19.90
N ALA A 21 -37.67 23.74 18.70
CA ALA A 21 -36.93 23.48 17.47
C ALA A 21 -35.64 24.31 17.41
N GLY A 22 -34.52 23.68 17.07
CA GLY A 22 -33.20 24.34 17.02
C GLY A 22 -32.45 24.39 18.35
N SER A 23 -33.00 23.83 19.43
CA SER A 23 -32.25 23.67 20.69
C SER A 23 -31.01 22.79 20.51
N SER A 24 -29.89 23.20 21.12
CA SER A 24 -28.62 22.44 21.13
C SER A 24 -28.69 21.12 21.88
N THR A 25 -29.70 20.93 22.73
CA THR A 25 -29.95 19.68 23.46
C THR A 25 -30.75 18.66 22.67
N LEU A 26 -31.25 19.01 21.48
CA LEU A 26 -31.88 18.05 20.56
C LEU A 26 -30.83 17.15 19.92
N SER A 27 -30.97 15.84 20.12
CA SER A 27 -30.14 14.84 19.46
C SER A 27 -30.72 14.48 18.09
N TYR A 28 -30.28 15.14 17.02
CA TYR A 28 -30.67 14.80 15.64
C TYR A 28 -29.97 13.56 15.08
N ARG A 29 -28.74 13.29 15.55
CA ARG A 29 -27.92 12.15 15.11
C ARG A 29 -27.14 11.60 16.29
N ILE A 30 -27.26 10.29 16.50
CA ILE A 30 -26.44 9.53 17.43
C ILE A 30 -25.43 8.74 16.62
N GLY A 31 -24.14 8.87 16.93
CA GLY A 31 -23.05 8.15 16.29
C GLY A 31 -22.32 7.27 17.29
N PHE A 32 -22.08 6.00 16.92
CA PHE A 32 -21.32 5.06 17.73
C PHE A 32 -19.91 4.91 17.18
N ARG A 33 -18.90 4.99 18.04
CA ARG A 33 -17.52 4.59 17.74
C ARG A 33 -17.22 3.25 18.41
N TYR A 34 -16.41 2.44 17.75
CA TYR A 34 -16.05 1.10 18.21
C TYR A 34 -14.53 1.03 18.40
N PRO A 35 -14.02 1.39 19.60
CA PRO A 35 -12.57 1.51 19.84
C PRO A 35 -11.80 0.23 19.49
N ASP A 36 -12.33 -0.95 19.79
CA ASP A 36 -11.63 -2.20 19.49
C ASP A 36 -11.51 -2.49 18.00
N ARG A 37 -12.48 -2.04 17.19
CA ARG A 37 -12.37 -2.13 15.73
C ARG A 37 -11.34 -1.15 15.18
N GLU A 38 -11.26 0.04 15.76
CA GLU A 38 -10.23 1.00 15.42
C GLU A 38 -8.84 0.45 15.75
N ARG A 39 -8.65 -0.10 16.96
CA ARG A 39 -7.42 -0.80 17.37
C ARG A 39 -7.07 -1.95 16.44
N ALA A 40 -8.04 -2.82 16.09
CA ALA A 40 -7.82 -3.94 15.18
C ALA A 40 -7.41 -3.47 13.76
N ARG A 41 -7.99 -2.37 13.26
CA ARG A 41 -7.60 -1.78 11.97
C ARG A 41 -6.20 -1.17 12.00
N VAL A 42 -5.81 -0.56 13.11
CA VAL A 42 -4.44 -0.02 13.29
C VAL A 42 -3.45 -1.18 13.37
N ALA A 43 -3.75 -2.20 14.17
CA ALA A 43 -2.90 -3.39 14.30
C ALA A 43 -2.72 -4.11 12.96
N SER A 44 -3.80 -4.29 12.17
CA SER A 44 -3.69 -4.93 10.85
C SER A 44 -2.85 -4.12 9.86
N ARG A 45 -2.94 -2.78 9.90
CA ARG A 45 -2.07 -1.90 9.12
C ARG A 45 -0.61 -2.00 9.55
N GLN A 46 -0.34 -2.08 10.85
CA GLN A 46 1.02 -2.26 11.37
C GLN A 46 1.62 -3.59 10.90
N VAL A 47 0.86 -4.69 10.97
CA VAL A 47 1.29 -6.00 10.47
C VAL A 47 1.56 -5.96 8.97
N GLU A 48 0.72 -5.27 8.19
CA GLU A 48 0.93 -5.09 6.76
C GLU A 48 2.19 -4.27 6.44
N GLN A 49 2.46 -3.21 7.21
CA GLN A 49 3.67 -2.39 7.06
C GLN A 49 4.95 -3.10 7.50
N ALA A 50 4.85 -4.02 8.46
CA ALA A 50 5.97 -4.80 8.98
C ALA A 50 6.34 -6.01 8.11
N ARG A 51 5.61 -6.28 7.00
CA ARG A 51 5.98 -7.37 6.11
C ARG A 51 7.37 -7.13 5.51
N PRO A 52 8.22 -8.19 5.45
CA PRO A 52 9.49 -8.10 4.75
C PRO A 52 9.28 -7.66 3.31
N ARG A 53 10.14 -6.75 2.84
CA ARG A 53 10.14 -6.26 1.47
C ARG A 53 11.26 -6.91 0.71
N ASP A 54 10.96 -7.54 -0.42
CA ASP A 54 11.94 -8.11 -1.35
C ASP A 54 12.28 -7.07 -2.45
N PRO A 55 13.47 -6.45 -2.42
CA PRO A 55 13.87 -5.43 -3.39
C PRO A 55 14.59 -6.00 -4.62
N ASN A 56 14.61 -7.32 -4.82
CA ASN A 56 15.47 -7.99 -5.80
C ASN A 56 14.93 -7.92 -7.25
N TYR A 57 14.55 -6.71 -7.68
CA TYR A 57 14.07 -6.41 -9.02
C TYR A 57 15.05 -5.56 -9.81
N TYR A 58 15.13 -5.84 -11.11
CA TYR A 58 16.04 -5.16 -12.02
C TYR A 58 15.30 -4.69 -13.25
N VAL A 59 15.79 -3.61 -13.85
CA VAL A 59 15.13 -2.93 -14.97
C VAL A 59 16.01 -2.92 -16.21
N ALA A 60 15.49 -3.41 -17.31
CA ALA A 60 16.09 -3.39 -18.65
C ALA A 60 15.25 -2.52 -19.60
N GLY A 61 15.88 -2.07 -20.69
CA GLY A 61 15.28 -1.14 -21.66
C GLY A 61 16.11 0.13 -21.84
N ALA A 62 15.70 0.98 -22.79
CA ALA A 62 16.32 2.28 -23.05
C ALA A 62 16.16 3.22 -21.85
N ALA A 63 16.98 4.28 -21.78
CA ALA A 63 16.84 5.28 -20.72
C ALA A 63 15.57 6.12 -20.96
N THR A 64 14.55 5.95 -20.13
CA THR A 64 13.29 6.70 -20.19
C THR A 64 13.08 7.55 -18.94
N LYS A 65 12.19 8.54 -19.03
CA LYS A 65 11.85 9.44 -17.90
C LYS A 65 11.03 8.74 -16.80
N PHE A 66 10.38 7.62 -17.12
CA PHE A 66 9.55 6.84 -16.19
C PHE A 66 10.29 5.62 -15.62
N ARG A 67 11.63 5.58 -15.66
CA ARG A 67 12.38 4.50 -15.03
C ARG A 67 12.15 4.50 -13.52
N PRO A 68 11.68 3.38 -12.92
CA PRO A 68 11.48 3.33 -11.47
C PRO A 68 12.83 3.43 -10.76
N VAL A 69 12.82 4.08 -9.59
CA VAL A 69 14.00 4.22 -8.72
C VAL A 69 14.15 3.04 -7.76
N ALA A 70 13.03 2.40 -7.40
CA ALA A 70 12.99 1.18 -6.62
C ALA A 70 11.77 0.34 -7.02
N VAL A 71 11.92 -0.98 -6.97
CA VAL A 71 10.83 -1.94 -7.11
C VAL A 71 11.01 -3.00 -6.02
N TYR A 72 9.96 -3.26 -5.27
CA TYR A 72 9.95 -4.28 -4.24
C TYR A 72 8.56 -4.85 -4.03
N ASP A 73 8.47 -6.07 -3.50
CA ASP A 73 7.21 -6.67 -3.10
C ASP A 73 7.19 -7.13 -1.64
N ASP A 74 6.00 -7.26 -1.05
CA ASP A 74 5.79 -7.75 0.32
C ASP A 74 5.19 -9.16 0.37
N GLY A 75 5.29 -9.90 -0.74
CA GLY A 75 4.60 -11.18 -0.97
C GLY A 75 3.10 -11.07 -1.29
N ARG A 76 2.49 -9.87 -1.24
CA ARG A 76 1.08 -9.66 -1.60
C ARG A 76 0.86 -8.52 -2.59
N ARG A 77 1.75 -7.54 -2.62
CA ARG A 77 1.71 -6.36 -3.49
C ARG A 77 3.11 -6.04 -3.96
N THR A 78 3.21 -5.54 -5.18
CA THR A 78 4.46 -5.00 -5.73
C THR A 78 4.36 -3.48 -5.77
N THR A 79 5.40 -2.81 -5.30
CA THR A 79 5.50 -1.34 -5.26
C THR A 79 6.56 -0.90 -6.24
N PHE A 80 6.21 0.06 -7.09
CA PHE A 80 7.09 0.73 -8.04
C PHE A 80 7.24 2.17 -7.59
N GLU A 81 8.42 2.55 -7.13
CA GLU A 81 8.72 3.94 -6.78
C GLU A 81 9.32 4.65 -8.00
N PHE A 82 8.84 5.85 -8.28
CA PHE A 82 9.31 6.68 -9.38
C PHE A 82 9.86 8.00 -8.83
N SER A 83 10.63 8.73 -9.65
CA SER A 83 10.98 10.12 -9.31
C SER A 83 9.70 10.96 -9.20
N ARG A 84 9.69 12.00 -8.34
CA ARG A 84 8.50 12.84 -8.09
C ARG A 84 7.90 13.43 -9.38
N ASP A 85 8.74 13.80 -10.34
CA ASP A 85 8.33 14.40 -11.62
C ASP A 85 8.35 13.42 -12.80
N ALA A 86 8.51 12.12 -12.53
CA ALA A 86 8.48 11.11 -13.58
C ALA A 86 7.04 10.91 -14.09
N PRO A 87 6.83 10.81 -15.41
CA PRO A 87 5.53 10.45 -15.95
C PRO A 87 5.16 9.02 -15.51
N ARG A 88 3.86 8.78 -15.31
CA ARG A 88 3.36 7.50 -14.76
C ARG A 88 3.09 6.51 -15.89
N PRO A 89 3.78 5.36 -15.92
CA PRO A 89 3.59 4.37 -16.97
C PRO A 89 2.38 3.48 -16.70
N ALA A 90 1.84 2.87 -17.76
CA ALA A 90 0.99 1.70 -17.62
C ALA A 90 1.86 0.51 -17.16
N ILE A 91 1.37 -0.26 -16.18
CA ILE A 91 2.08 -1.41 -15.60
C ILE A 91 1.34 -2.70 -15.96
N PHE A 92 2.05 -3.61 -16.61
CA PHE A 92 1.53 -4.91 -17.04
C PHE A 92 2.26 -6.03 -16.32
N ARG A 93 1.50 -7.05 -15.91
CA ARG A 93 2.07 -8.31 -15.42
C ARG A 93 2.44 -9.19 -16.61
N VAL A 94 3.64 -9.75 -16.60
CA VAL A 94 4.14 -10.64 -17.65
C VAL A 94 4.25 -12.06 -17.11
N ASP A 95 3.68 -13.03 -17.82
CA ASP A 95 3.79 -14.45 -17.45
C ASP A 95 5.11 -15.10 -17.92
N GLU A 96 5.28 -16.40 -17.69
CA GLU A 96 6.47 -17.15 -18.09
C GLU A 96 6.63 -17.27 -19.61
N GLN A 97 5.53 -17.20 -20.35
CA GLN A 97 5.49 -17.22 -21.81
C GLN A 97 5.70 -15.82 -22.42
N GLY A 98 5.87 -14.78 -21.59
CA GLY A 98 6.07 -13.41 -22.05
C GLY A 98 4.78 -12.67 -22.41
N ARG A 99 3.61 -13.20 -22.05
CA ARG A 99 2.31 -12.56 -22.34
C ARG A 99 1.98 -11.51 -21.28
N GLU A 100 1.57 -10.34 -21.74
CA GLU A 100 1.15 -9.23 -20.89
C GLU A 100 -0.31 -9.37 -20.45
N SER A 101 -0.58 -9.00 -19.20
CA SER A 101 -1.92 -8.95 -18.62
C SER A 101 -2.13 -7.66 -17.84
N ILE A 102 -3.33 -7.10 -17.96
CA ILE A 102 -3.74 -5.91 -17.21
C ILE A 102 -3.97 -6.30 -15.75
N ILE A 103 -3.51 -5.45 -14.83
CA ILE A 103 -3.68 -5.61 -13.39
C ILE A 103 -4.24 -4.33 -12.77
N ASN A 104 -4.87 -4.46 -11.60
CA ASN A 104 -5.31 -3.31 -10.84
C ASN A 104 -4.10 -2.60 -10.23
N VAL A 105 -3.87 -1.37 -10.70
CA VAL A 105 -2.83 -0.46 -10.23
C VAL A 105 -3.46 0.62 -9.37
N ARG A 106 -2.89 0.88 -8.20
CA ARG A 106 -3.21 2.03 -7.37
C ARG A 106 -2.06 3.03 -7.40
N GLU A 107 -2.35 4.22 -7.85
CA GLU A 107 -1.40 5.33 -7.82
C GLU A 107 -1.24 5.89 -6.41
N THR A 108 0.01 6.16 -6.02
CA THR A 108 0.42 6.80 -4.76
C THR A 108 1.28 8.04 -5.04
N GLU A 109 1.59 8.83 -4.02
CA GLU A 109 2.43 10.04 -4.19
C GLU A 109 3.82 9.72 -4.75
N THR A 110 4.45 8.64 -4.28
CA THR A 110 5.83 8.27 -4.64
C THR A 110 5.92 7.25 -5.78
N GLY A 111 4.80 6.73 -6.26
CA GLY A 111 4.76 5.78 -7.37
C GLY A 111 3.52 4.91 -7.38
N ALA A 112 3.60 3.68 -7.88
CA ALA A 112 2.44 2.82 -8.09
C ALA A 112 2.50 1.55 -7.23
N VAL A 113 1.33 1.09 -6.75
CA VAL A 113 1.20 -0.19 -6.04
C VAL A 113 0.25 -1.09 -6.81
N VAL A 114 0.69 -2.30 -7.12
CA VAL A 114 -0.13 -3.32 -7.79
C VAL A 114 -0.54 -4.41 -6.82
N MET A 115 -1.74 -4.95 -7.01
CA MET A 115 -2.21 -6.10 -6.24
C MET A 115 -1.62 -7.39 -6.81
N GLY A 116 -0.83 -8.11 -6.00
CA GLY A 116 -0.12 -9.34 -6.39
C GLY A 116 1.38 -9.13 -6.60
N THR A 117 2.05 -10.26 -6.83
CA THR A 117 3.48 -10.33 -7.17
C THR A 117 3.66 -10.99 -8.55
N SER A 118 4.77 -10.70 -9.20
CA SER A 118 5.16 -11.32 -10.47
C SER A 118 6.66 -11.23 -10.63
N ASP A 119 7.21 -12.25 -11.27
CA ASP A 119 8.62 -12.34 -11.59
C ASP A 119 9.02 -11.43 -12.75
N ARG A 120 8.04 -11.01 -13.57
CA ARG A 120 8.23 -10.16 -14.75
C ARG A 120 7.11 -9.11 -14.86
N TRP A 121 7.48 -7.91 -15.27
CA TRP A 121 6.59 -6.78 -15.51
C TRP A 121 7.05 -5.98 -16.73
N THR A 122 6.10 -5.35 -17.41
CA THR A 122 6.37 -4.33 -18.44
C THR A 122 5.80 -2.99 -17.98
N LEU A 123 6.58 -1.93 -18.12
CA LEU A 123 6.16 -0.54 -17.92
C LEU A 123 6.16 0.15 -19.29
N ARG A 124 5.07 0.83 -19.66
CA ARG A 124 4.92 1.43 -21.00
C ARG A 124 4.35 2.85 -20.97
N ILE A 125 4.88 3.73 -21.82
CA ILE A 125 4.27 5.02 -22.20
C ILE A 125 4.44 5.18 -23.72
N GLY A 126 3.34 5.12 -24.47
CA GLY A 126 3.40 5.12 -25.94
C GLY A 126 4.25 3.96 -26.46
N ASP A 127 5.27 4.30 -27.26
CA ASP A 127 6.22 3.34 -27.84
C ASP A 127 7.42 3.04 -26.93
N GLU A 128 7.57 3.76 -25.81
CA GLU A 128 8.64 3.51 -24.84
C GLU A 128 8.25 2.38 -23.88
N GLU A 129 9.14 1.40 -23.70
CA GLU A 129 8.94 0.29 -22.78
C GLU A 129 10.16 0.01 -21.89
N LEU A 130 9.89 -0.45 -20.67
CA LEU A 130 10.88 -0.98 -19.73
C LEU A 130 10.43 -2.35 -19.23
N CYS A 131 11.35 -3.30 -19.21
CA CYS A 131 11.13 -4.63 -18.63
C CYS A 131 11.68 -4.65 -17.21
N VAL A 132 10.87 -5.06 -16.24
CA VAL A 132 11.29 -5.27 -14.86
C VAL A 132 11.22 -6.76 -14.54
N ALA A 133 12.32 -7.32 -14.06
CA ALA A 133 12.41 -8.74 -13.73
C ALA A 133 12.99 -8.94 -12.35
N HIS A 134 12.43 -9.90 -11.61
CA HIS A 134 13.00 -10.35 -10.35
C HIS A 134 14.29 -11.14 -10.61
N GLU A 135 15.25 -11.09 -9.69
CA GLU A 135 16.53 -11.82 -9.75
C GLU A 135 16.38 -13.30 -10.10
N ARG A 136 15.29 -13.95 -9.67
CA ARG A 136 15.01 -15.36 -9.94
C ARG A 136 14.86 -15.66 -11.42
N VAL A 137 14.35 -14.71 -12.20
CA VAL A 137 14.29 -14.82 -13.66
C VAL A 137 15.66 -14.61 -14.27
N ILE A 138 16.41 -13.62 -13.80
CA ILE A 138 17.71 -13.24 -14.38
C ILE A 138 18.70 -14.39 -14.28
N LYS A 139 18.69 -15.14 -13.15
CA LYS A 139 19.51 -16.34 -12.95
C LYS A 139 19.27 -17.43 -14.00
N THR A 140 18.10 -17.44 -14.64
CA THR A 140 17.73 -18.44 -15.65
C THR A 140 17.99 -18.00 -17.09
N VAL A 141 18.35 -16.73 -17.34
CA VAL A 141 18.57 -16.21 -18.70
C VAL A 141 20.02 -16.45 -19.15
N PRO A 142 20.28 -17.29 -20.18
CA PRO A 142 21.63 -17.49 -20.70
C PRO A 142 22.18 -16.20 -21.31
N GLY A 143 23.40 -15.79 -20.91
CA GLY A 143 24.08 -14.61 -21.49
C GLY A 143 23.54 -13.24 -21.05
N GLY A 144 22.65 -13.19 -20.05
CA GLY A 144 22.11 -11.93 -19.52
C GLY A 144 23.23 -11.04 -18.93
N ARG A 145 23.46 -9.86 -19.51
CA ARG A 145 24.28 -8.82 -18.87
C ARG A 145 23.66 -8.50 -17.52
N ARG A 146 24.44 -8.51 -16.43
CA ARG A 146 23.96 -8.13 -15.08
C ARG A 146 23.23 -6.80 -15.18
N ALA A 147 21.91 -6.82 -14.99
CA ALA A 147 21.12 -5.61 -15.00
C ALA A 147 21.59 -4.68 -13.88
N LYS A 148 21.65 -3.38 -14.15
CA LYS A 148 22.06 -2.38 -13.16
C LYS A 148 21.04 -2.41 -12.02
N ALA A 149 21.48 -2.83 -10.82
CA ALA A 149 20.63 -2.86 -9.64
C ALA A 149 20.01 -1.46 -9.43
N LEU A 150 18.71 -1.43 -9.14
CA LEU A 150 18.09 -0.24 -8.57
C LEU A 150 18.79 0.05 -7.25
N ARG A 151 19.12 1.32 -6.95
CA ARG A 151 19.91 1.66 -5.77
C ARG A 151 19.20 1.10 -4.53
N SER A 152 19.89 0.23 -3.79
CA SER A 152 19.50 -0.19 -2.44
C SER A 152 19.63 1.00 -1.51
N GLY A 153 18.60 1.86 -1.51
CA GLY A 153 18.54 3.09 -0.76
C GLY A 153 17.41 3.08 0.28
N TYR A 154 17.04 1.91 0.80
CA TYR A 154 16.25 1.86 2.03
C TYR A 154 17.23 1.80 3.20
N LEU A 155 17.57 2.98 3.73
CA LEU A 155 17.97 3.06 5.12
C LEU A 155 16.76 2.58 5.93
N VAL A 156 16.92 1.42 6.56
CA VAL A 156 16.06 0.99 7.67
C VAL A 156 16.02 2.17 8.63
N ALA A 157 14.87 2.85 8.71
CA ALA A 157 14.62 3.77 9.82
C ALA A 157 14.71 2.91 11.08
N THR A 158 15.81 3.05 11.80
CA THR A 158 16.03 2.41 13.08
C THR A 158 14.83 2.76 13.96
N SER A 159 14.13 1.72 14.40
CA SER A 159 13.14 1.83 15.47
C SER A 159 13.83 2.43 16.69
N GLN A 160 13.59 3.71 16.92
CA GLN A 160 14.00 4.38 18.14
C GLN A 160 13.16 3.80 19.28
N PRO A 161 13.76 3.17 20.32
CA PRO A 161 12.98 2.67 21.44
C PRO A 161 12.33 3.85 22.15
N ALA A 162 11.06 3.69 22.50
CA ALA A 162 10.27 4.67 23.24
C ALA A 162 10.97 5.00 24.56
N SER A 163 11.59 6.18 24.63
CA SER A 163 12.08 6.75 25.88
C SER A 163 10.91 7.05 26.81
N ALA A 164 11.05 6.60 28.05
CA ALA A 164 10.11 6.75 29.14
C ALA A 164 9.62 8.19 29.33
N ILE A 165 8.32 8.33 29.60
CA ILE A 165 7.70 9.58 30.06
C ILE A 165 8.03 9.73 31.56
N PRO A 166 8.72 10.80 32.00
CA PRO A 166 8.83 11.14 33.41
C PRO A 166 7.78 12.19 33.76
N GLY A 167 6.89 11.88 34.71
CA GLY A 167 6.13 12.91 35.43
C GLY A 167 4.66 12.58 35.67
N LEU A 168 4.37 11.94 36.80
CA LEU A 168 3.09 12.02 37.47
C LEU A 168 3.35 12.54 38.89
N PRO A 169 2.85 13.72 39.31
CA PRO A 169 2.85 14.09 40.72
C PRO A 169 1.73 13.35 41.46
N LYS A 170 1.99 13.11 42.76
CA LYS A 170 1.16 12.34 43.70
C LYS A 170 -0.23 12.92 43.91
#